data_AF-A0A418WQN2-F1
#
_entry.id   AF-A0A418WQN2-F1
#
_cell.length_a   1.000
_cell.length_b   1.000
_cell.length_c   1.000
_cell.angle_alpha   90.00
_cell.angle_beta   90.00
_cell.angle_gamma   90.00
#
_symmetry.space_group_name_H-M   'P 1'
#
loop_
_entity.id
_entity.type
_entity.pdbx_description
1 polymer ?
#
loop_
_entity_poly.entity_id
_entity_poly.type
_entity_poly.pdbx_seq_one_letter_code
_entity_poly.pdbx_strand_id
1 'polypeptide(L)'
;MSRLGAIMYAAAIGGIALLFARETLEPSIYLYQESAGYKSALGVVGWLIATVGPVALSVLVWLLVQRLTPRWLVHLAFIPMALVLFRAGSSLFFHASGMTAEVTLGGYAMLAASAFLPLTLLVHTTALVVEGYRAVGHRANGS
;
A
#
# COMPACT_ATOMS: atom_id res chain seq x y z
N MET A 1 5.91 7.47 -14.03
CA MET A 1 4.95 6.53 -14.65
C MET A 1 4.40 7.14 -15.93
N SER A 2 4.19 6.36 -16.99
CA SER A 2 3.49 6.85 -18.20
C SER A 2 2.01 7.10 -17.90
N ARG A 3 1.32 7.90 -18.71
CA ARG A 3 -0.14 8.13 -18.56
C ARG A 3 -0.91 6.81 -18.57
N LEU A 4 -0.59 5.91 -19.50
CA LEU A 4 -1.21 4.59 -19.59
C LEU A 4 -0.93 3.74 -18.35
N GLY A 5 0.31 3.75 -17.83
CA GLY A 5 0.63 3.05 -16.58
C GLY A 5 -0.16 3.58 -15.38
N ALA A 6 -0.39 4.90 -15.33
CA ALA A 6 -1.20 5.52 -14.28
C ALA A 6 -2.68 5.10 -14.36
N ILE A 7 -3.23 5.04 -15.57
CA ILE A 7 -4.61 4.59 -15.80
C ILE A 7 -4.74 3.12 -15.40
N MET A 8 -3.82 2.26 -15.82
CA MET A 8 -3.84 0.84 -15.45
C MET A 8 -3.72 0.64 -13.94
N TYR A 9 -2.84 1.39 -13.29
CA TYR A 9 -2.66 1.32 -11.84
C TYR A 9 -3.90 1.81 -11.08
N ALA A 10 -4.50 2.93 -11.51
CA ALA A 10 -5.75 3.42 -10.94
C ALA A 10 -6.92 2.45 -11.18
N ALA A 11 -7.01 1.83 -12.36
CA ALA A 11 -8.00 0.82 -12.67
C ALA A 11 -7.83 -0.43 -11.80
N ALA A 12 -6.58 -0.87 -11.54
CA ALA A 12 -6.30 -1.99 -10.66
C ALA A 12 -6.67 -1.67 -9.19
N ILE A 13 -6.37 -0.46 -8.72
CA ILE A 13 -6.80 0.01 -7.39
C ILE A 13 -8.34 0.03 -7.30
N GLY A 14 -9.02 0.62 -8.29
CA GLY A 14 -10.48 0.65 -8.35
C GLY A 14 -11.09 -0.75 -8.41
N GLY A 15 -10.50 -1.65 -9.18
CA GLY A 15 -10.91 -3.05 -9.27
C GLY A 15 -10.79 -3.78 -7.94
N ILE A 16 -9.65 -3.68 -7.25
CA ILE A 16 -9.46 -4.25 -5.91
C ILE A 16 -10.44 -3.64 -4.91
N ALA A 17 -10.62 -2.31 -4.94
CA ALA A 17 -11.55 -1.61 -4.06
C ALA A 17 -12.97 -2.13 -4.24
N LEU A 18 -13.43 -2.32 -5.48
CA LEU A 18 -14.77 -2.83 -5.79
C LEU A 18 -14.92 -4.31 -5.44
N LEU A 19 -13.91 -5.14 -5.74
CA LEU A 19 -13.93 -6.58 -5.49
C LEU A 19 -13.97 -6.94 -4.00
N PHE A 20 -13.40 -6.09 -3.15
CA PHE A 20 -13.31 -6.34 -1.71
C PHE A 20 -14.08 -5.31 -0.87
N ALA A 21 -14.88 -4.44 -1.50
CA ALA A 21 -15.62 -3.40 -0.82
C ALA A 21 -16.52 -4.01 0.26
N ARG A 22 -17.31 -5.02 -0.11
CA ARG A 22 -18.30 -5.61 0.78
C ARG A 22 -17.65 -6.37 1.93
N GLU A 23 -16.67 -7.20 1.58
CA GLU A 23 -15.91 -8.07 2.47
C GLU A 23 -15.08 -7.26 3.47
N THR A 24 -14.67 -6.04 3.10
CA THR A 24 -13.95 -5.14 3.99
C THR A 24 -14.89 -4.27 4.82
N LEU A 25 -15.98 -3.76 4.24
CA LEU A 25 -16.89 -2.81 4.90
C LEU A 25 -17.76 -3.47 5.97
N GLU A 26 -18.36 -4.63 5.71
CA GLU A 26 -19.24 -5.30 6.67
C GLU A 26 -18.52 -5.59 8.01
N PRO A 27 -17.33 -6.21 8.01
CA PRO A 27 -16.53 -6.38 9.22
C PRO A 27 -16.12 -5.05 9.84
N SER A 28 -15.67 -4.07 9.04
CA SER A 28 -15.21 -2.79 9.57
C SER A 28 -16.32 -2.03 10.30
N ILE A 29 -17.55 -2.08 9.79
CA ILE A 29 -18.73 -1.47 10.42
C ILE A 29 -19.09 -2.21 11.71
N TYR A 30 -19.13 -3.54 11.67
CA TYR A 30 -19.39 -4.36 12.86
C TYR A 30 -18.39 -4.02 13.98
N LEU A 31 -17.11 -3.95 13.63
CA LEU A 31 -16.04 -3.63 14.57
C LEU A 31 -16.13 -2.23 15.14
N TYR A 32 -16.53 -1.27 14.31
CA TYR A 32 -16.78 0.09 14.76
C TYR A 32 -17.93 0.15 15.77
N GLN A 33 -19.01 -0.61 15.54
CA GLN A 33 -20.19 -0.64 16.42
C GLN A 33 -19.89 -1.35 17.75
N GLU A 34 -19.15 -2.45 17.72
CA GLU A 34 -18.77 -3.20 18.93
C GLU A 34 -17.71 -2.48 19.80
N SER A 35 -16.77 -1.77 19.17
CA SER A 35 -15.63 -1.16 19.88
C SER A 35 -15.96 0.19 20.56
N ALA A 36 -17.23 0.44 20.91
CA ALA A 36 -17.78 1.74 21.33
C ALA A 36 -16.84 2.55 22.25
N GLY A 37 -16.17 3.58 21.70
CA GLY A 37 -15.29 4.50 22.44
C GLY A 37 -14.13 5.08 21.61
N TYR A 38 -13.24 5.86 22.26
CA TYR A 38 -12.04 6.51 21.67
C TYR A 38 -11.13 5.57 20.87
N LYS A 39 -11.16 4.26 21.17
CA LYS A 39 -10.38 3.24 20.45
C LYS A 39 -10.87 3.04 19.00
N SER A 40 -12.12 3.37 18.68
CA SER A 40 -12.63 3.23 17.30
C SER A 40 -11.92 4.18 16.33
N ALA A 41 -11.66 5.43 16.74
CA ALA A 41 -10.93 6.40 15.92
C ALA A 41 -9.49 5.94 15.63
N LEU A 42 -8.81 5.39 16.64
CA LEU A 42 -7.46 4.83 16.47
C LEU A 42 -7.45 3.63 15.52
N GLY A 43 -8.48 2.77 15.60
CA GLY A 43 -8.65 1.65 14.70
C GLY A 43 -8.86 2.08 13.26
N VAL A 44 -9.73 3.06 13.02
CA VAL A 44 -9.96 3.64 11.68
C VAL A 44 -8.67 4.26 11.13
N VAL A 45 -7.90 4.97 11.95
CA VAL A 45 -6.60 5.52 11.54
C VAL A 45 -5.62 4.41 11.15
N GLY A 46 -5.51 3.35 11.95
CA GLY A 46 -4.68 2.19 11.63
C GLY A 46 -5.09 1.53 10.31
N TRP A 47 -6.39 1.35 10.11
CA TRP A 47 -6.96 0.80 8.87
C TRP A 47 -6.66 1.67 7.66
N LEU A 48 -6.83 3.00 7.76
CA LEU A 48 -6.49 3.94 6.69
C LEU A 48 -5.01 3.92 6.35
N ILE A 49 -4.13 3.89 7.37
CA ILE A 49 -2.68 3.80 7.17
C ILE A 49 -2.32 2.50 6.44
N ALA A 50 -2.89 1.36 6.86
CA ALA A 50 -2.59 0.07 6.23
C ALA A 50 -3.12 -0.01 4.79
N THR A 51 -4.31 0.53 4.54
CA THR A 51 -5.01 0.41 3.25
C THR A 51 -4.51 1.44 2.24
N VAL A 52 -4.55 2.72 2.61
CA VAL A 52 -4.26 3.83 1.69
C VAL A 52 -2.80 4.24 1.76
N GLY A 53 -2.12 4.01 2.88
CA GLY A 53 -0.73 4.42 3.08
C GLY A 53 0.22 3.95 1.98
N PRO A 54 0.31 2.64 1.66
CA PRO A 54 1.17 2.15 0.58
C PRO A 54 0.84 2.76 -0.80
N VAL A 55 -0.44 2.99 -1.09
CA VAL A 55 -0.90 3.61 -2.34
C VAL A 55 -0.49 5.09 -2.40
N ALA A 56 -0.72 5.85 -1.33
CA ALA A 56 -0.33 7.26 -1.23
C ALA A 56 1.19 7.40 -1.32
N LEU A 57 1.94 6.53 -0.63
CA LEU A 57 3.41 6.49 -0.70
C LEU A 57 3.89 6.18 -2.13
N SER A 58 3.22 5.27 -2.84
CA SER A 58 3.52 4.95 -4.24
C SER A 58 3.41 6.20 -5.12
N VAL A 59 2.30 6.94 -4.99
CA VAL A 59 2.11 8.22 -5.70
C VAL A 59 3.19 9.23 -5.35
N LEU A 60 3.53 9.38 -4.06
CA LEU A 60 4.58 10.30 -3.62
C LEU A 60 5.95 9.93 -4.20
N VAL A 61 6.30 8.64 -4.21
CA VAL A 61 7.54 8.17 -4.82
C VAL A 61 7.57 8.50 -6.31
N TRP A 62 6.45 8.35 -7.03
CA TRP A 62 6.40 8.72 -8.45
C TRP A 62 6.59 10.21 -8.69
N LEU A 63 6.14 11.08 -7.79
CA LEU A 63 6.43 12.52 -7.84
C LEU A 63 7.90 12.80 -7.52
N LEU A 64 8.46 12.09 -6.54
CA LEU A 64 9.83 12.29 -6.08
C LEU A 64 10.88 11.81 -7.10
N VAL A 65 10.60 10.71 -7.82
CA VAL A 65 11.45 10.15 -8.89
C VAL A 65 11.65 11.14 -10.06
N GLN A 66 10.72 12.07 -10.25
CA GLN A 66 10.88 13.13 -11.25
C GLN A 66 11.90 14.19 -10.83
N ARG A 67 12.16 14.31 -9.52
CA ARG A 67 13.02 15.35 -8.92
C ARG A 67 14.39 14.83 -8.50
N LEU A 68 14.50 13.55 -8.17
CA LEU A 68 15.73 12.97 -7.61
C LEU A 68 16.46 12.05 -8.61
N THR A 69 17.79 12.15 -8.59
CA THR A 69 18.72 11.18 -9.15
C THR A 69 19.56 10.57 -8.03
N PRO A 70 19.73 9.25 -7.94
CA PRO A 70 19.31 8.23 -8.90
C PRO A 70 17.91 7.63 -8.63
N ARG A 71 17.12 7.46 -9.69
CA ARG A 71 15.70 7.05 -9.62
C ARG A 71 15.47 5.66 -9.02
N TRP A 72 16.37 4.72 -9.33
CA TRP A 72 16.26 3.33 -8.84
C TRP A 72 16.32 3.25 -7.31
N LEU A 73 17.11 4.10 -6.65
CA LEU A 73 17.18 4.13 -5.18
C LEU A 73 15.85 4.50 -4.53
N VAL A 74 15.07 5.38 -5.16
CA VAL A 74 13.77 5.81 -4.62
C VAL A 74 12.77 4.65 -4.66
N HIS A 75 12.77 3.86 -5.74
CA HIS A 75 11.94 2.65 -5.82
C HIS A 75 12.42 1.54 -4.88
N LEU A 76 13.74 1.42 -4.65
CA LEU A 76 14.28 0.48 -3.68
C LEU A 76 13.85 0.85 -2.25
N ALA A 77 13.92 2.13 -1.89
CA ALA A 77 13.50 2.64 -0.58
C ALA A 77 11.99 2.50 -0.34
N PHE A 78 11.18 2.54 -1.40
CA PHE A 78 9.73 2.33 -1.30
C PHE A 78 9.37 0.98 -0.66
N ILE A 79 10.07 -0.11 -1.04
CA ILE A 79 9.73 -1.47 -0.62
C ILE A 79 9.70 -1.62 0.91
N PRO A 80 10.80 -1.36 1.66
CA PRO A 80 10.77 -1.47 3.11
C PRO A 80 9.81 -0.46 3.75
N MET A 81 9.67 0.75 3.19
CA MET A 81 8.76 1.76 3.72
C MET A 81 7.29 1.35 3.61
N ALA A 82 6.88 0.76 2.49
CA ALA A 82 5.52 0.25 2.29
C ALA A 82 5.20 -0.90 3.26
N LEU A 83 6.16 -1.80 3.48
CA LEU A 83 6.02 -2.90 4.46
C LEU A 83 5.89 -2.38 5.89
N VAL A 84 6.72 -1.41 6.28
CA VAL A 84 6.66 -0.78 7.60
C VAL A 84 5.33 -0.06 7.79
N LEU A 85 4.88 0.69 6.78
CA LEU A 85 3.62 1.44 6.85
C LEU A 85 2.41 0.50 6.99
N PHE A 86 2.38 -0.57 6.20
CA PHE A 86 1.35 -1.60 6.29
C PHE A 86 1.37 -2.30 7.66
N ARG A 87 2.56 -2.68 8.16
CA ARG A 87 2.71 -3.33 9.47
C ARG A 87 2.31 -2.41 10.62
N ALA A 88 2.72 -1.16 10.58
CA ALA A 88 2.37 -0.17 11.60
C ALA A 88 0.87 0.12 11.61
N GLY A 89 0.26 0.31 10.43
CA GLY A 89 -1.18 0.52 10.31
C GLY A 89 -2.00 -0.69 10.77
N SER A 90 -1.64 -1.90 10.33
CA SER A 90 -2.34 -3.12 10.72
C SER A 90 -2.17 -3.40 12.22
N SER A 91 -0.97 -3.23 12.78
CA SER A 91 -0.73 -3.33 14.23
C SER A 91 -1.57 -2.34 15.02
N LEU A 92 -1.70 -1.10 14.54
CA LEU A 92 -2.51 -0.08 15.19
C LEU A 92 -4.00 -0.43 15.16
N PHE A 93 -4.48 -0.91 14.00
CA PHE A 93 -5.85 -1.39 13.85
C PHE A 93 -6.18 -2.54 14.80
N PHE A 94 -5.36 -3.59 14.82
CA PHE A 94 -5.57 -4.76 15.67
C PHE A 94 -5.49 -4.41 17.16
N HIS A 95 -4.52 -3.56 17.54
CA HIS A 95 -4.42 -3.07 18.91
C HIS A 95 -5.66 -2.30 19.35
N ALA A 96 -6.17 -1.43 18.49
CA ALA A 96 -7.33 -0.59 18.78
C ALA A 96 -8.65 -1.37 18.79
N SER A 97 -8.79 -2.35 17.89
CA SER A 97 -10.00 -3.17 17.75
C SER A 97 -10.05 -4.33 18.75
N GLY A 98 -8.96 -4.61 19.47
CA GLY A 98 -8.90 -5.71 20.43
C GLY A 98 -8.89 -7.10 19.80
N MET A 99 -8.65 -7.18 18.49
CA MET A 99 -8.58 -8.45 17.75
C MET A 99 -7.18 -8.79 17.31
N THR A 100 -6.97 -10.08 17.06
CA THR A 100 -5.81 -10.59 16.34
C THR A 100 -6.16 -10.83 14.87
N ALA A 101 -5.14 -10.89 14.01
CA ALA A 101 -5.30 -11.22 12.59
C ALA A 101 -5.83 -12.66 12.35
N GLU A 102 -5.75 -13.51 13.38
CA GLU A 102 -6.24 -14.90 13.35
C GLU A 102 -7.78 -14.98 13.48
N VAL A 103 -8.42 -13.92 13.96
CA VAL A 103 -9.87 -13.80 13.94
C VAL A 103 -10.32 -13.47 12.53
N THR A 104 -11.18 -14.31 11.96
CA THR A 104 -11.70 -14.19 10.58
C THR A 104 -12.17 -12.77 10.26
N LEU A 105 -12.87 -12.12 11.19
CA LEU A 105 -13.40 -10.76 11.05
C LEU A 105 -12.29 -9.70 10.87
N GLY A 106 -11.21 -9.80 11.65
CA GLY A 106 -10.05 -8.90 11.53
C GLY A 106 -9.27 -9.10 10.23
N GLY A 107 -9.20 -10.35 9.76
CA GLY A 107 -8.62 -10.69 8.45
C GLY A 107 -9.42 -10.09 7.28
N TYR A 108 -10.75 -10.21 7.30
CA TYR A 108 -11.62 -9.65 6.26
C TYR A 108 -11.59 -8.11 6.24
N ALA A 109 -11.52 -7.46 7.41
CA ALA A 109 -11.36 -5.99 7.49
C ALA A 109 -10.03 -5.50 6.88
N MET A 110 -9.01 -6.35 6.77
CA MET A 110 -7.70 -6.03 6.20
C MET A 110 -7.51 -6.51 4.76
N LEU A 111 -8.55 -7.03 4.13
CA LEU A 111 -8.45 -7.73 2.86
C LEU A 111 -8.14 -6.78 1.69
N ALA A 112 -8.76 -5.59 1.66
CA ALA A 112 -8.37 -4.55 0.70
C ALA A 112 -6.92 -4.08 0.91
N ALA A 113 -6.48 -3.90 2.16
CA ALA A 113 -5.12 -3.47 2.48
C ALA A 113 -4.07 -4.52 2.03
N SER A 114 -4.36 -5.80 2.28
CA SER A 114 -3.50 -6.92 1.90
C SER A 114 -3.47 -7.16 0.39
N ALA A 115 -4.48 -6.71 -0.36
CA ALA A 115 -4.48 -6.73 -1.82
C ALA A 115 -3.77 -5.51 -2.44
N PHE A 116 -3.91 -4.31 -1.85
CA PHE A 116 -3.21 -3.11 -2.34
C PHE A 116 -1.70 -3.18 -2.14
N LEU A 117 -1.23 -3.71 -1.01
CA LEU A 117 0.20 -3.84 -0.74
C LEU A 117 0.96 -4.58 -1.85
N PRO A 118 0.65 -5.84 -2.21
CA PRO A 118 1.37 -6.57 -3.25
C PRO A 118 1.23 -5.90 -4.62
N LEU A 119 0.08 -5.28 -4.93
CA LEU A 119 -0.06 -4.49 -6.16
C LEU A 119 0.96 -3.34 -6.20
N THR A 120 1.08 -2.57 -5.10
CA THR A 120 2.04 -1.46 -5.03
C THR A 120 3.49 -1.95 -5.06
N LEU A 121 3.80 -3.05 -4.37
CA LEU A 121 5.12 -3.67 -4.38
C LEU A 121 5.49 -4.17 -5.78
N LEU A 122 4.55 -4.80 -6.50
CA LEU A 122 4.76 -5.26 -7.87
C LEU A 122 5.14 -4.09 -8.78
N VAL A 123 4.34 -3.01 -8.76
CA VAL A 123 4.59 -1.81 -9.58
C VAL A 123 5.98 -1.22 -9.32
N HIS A 124 6.37 -1.09 -8.05
CA HIS A 124 7.67 -0.50 -7.70
C HIS A 124 8.84 -1.45 -7.94
N THR A 125 8.64 -2.76 -7.81
CA THR A 125 9.66 -3.76 -8.14
C THR A 125 9.92 -3.79 -9.64
N THR A 126 8.87 -3.77 -10.47
CA THR A 126 9.02 -3.66 -11.93
C THR A 126 9.73 -2.37 -12.31
N ALA A 127 9.36 -1.23 -11.71
CA ALA A 127 10.02 0.05 -11.96
C ALA A 127 11.50 0.03 -11.53
N LEU A 128 11.81 -0.55 -10.37
CA LEU A 128 13.17 -0.74 -9.87
C LEU A 128 14.02 -1.53 -10.87
N VAL A 129 13.51 -2.65 -11.37
CA VAL A 129 14.20 -3.51 -12.34
C VAL A 129 14.47 -2.75 -13.64
N VAL A 130 13.46 -2.07 -14.19
CA VAL A 130 13.59 -1.30 -15.44
C VAL A 130 14.62 -0.17 -15.30
N GLU A 131 14.56 0.60 -14.22
CA GLU A 131 15.51 1.71 -13.99
C GLU A 131 16.92 1.19 -13.65
N GLY A 132 17.01 0.04 -12.97
CA GLY A 132 18.28 -0.65 -12.70
C GLY A 132 18.98 -1.08 -13.99
N TYR A 133 18.26 -1.72 -14.92
CA TYR A 133 18.80 -2.10 -16.23
C TYR A 133 19.27 -0.88 -17.04
N ARG A 134 18.48 0.21 -17.04
CA ARG A 134 18.86 1.47 -17.71
C ARG A 134 20.15 2.07 -17.14
N ALA A 135 20.30 2.05 -15.82
CA ALA A 135 21.49 2.58 -15.16
C ALA A 135 22.76 1.77 -15.51
N VAL A 136 22.66 0.45 -15.63
CA VAL A 136 23.78 -0.42 -16.04
C VAL A 136 24.12 -0.23 -17.52
N GLY A 137 23.12 -0.18 -18.40
CA GLY A 137 23.34 -0.01 -19.85
C GLY A 137 24.03 1.30 -20.21
N HIS A 138 23.70 2.41 -19.52
CA HIS A 138 24.39 3.69 -19.73
C HIS A 138 25.87 3.67 -19.31
N ARG A 139 26.24 2.84 -18.32
CA ARG A 139 27.64 2.70 -17.92
C ARG A 139 28.46 1.89 -18.92
N ALA A 140 27.87 0.88 -19.56
CA ALA A 140 28.56 0.02 -20.52
C ALA A 140 28.83 0.70 -21.88
N ASN A 141 28.01 1.68 -22.28
CA ASN A 141 28.16 2.39 -23.56
C ASN A 141 28.95 3.72 -23.44
N GLY A 142 29.40 4.09 -22.24
CA GLY A 142 30.03 5.38 -21.94
C GLY A 142 31.43 5.28 -21.32
N SER A 143 32.05 4.11 -21.36
CA SER A 143 33.43 3.82 -20.95
C SER A 143 34.23 3.31 -22.13
#